data_AF-A0A950F1Y8-F1
#
_entry.id   AF-A0A950F1Y8-F1
#
_cell.length_a   1.000
_cell.length_b   1.000
_cell.length_c   1.000
_cell.angle_alpha   90.00
_cell.angle_beta   90.00
_cell.angle_gamma   90.00
#
_symmetry.space_group_name_H-M   'P 1'
#
loop_
_entity.id
_entity.type
_entity.pdbx_description
1 polymer ?
#
loop_
_entity_poly.entity_id
_entity_poly.type
_entity_poly.pdbx_seq_one_letter_code
_entity_poly.pdbx_strand_id
1 'polypeptide(L)'
;MGNNINTSPGSSSPSDSRRQFALFNTSEILLTFPSSDFLPPSTSVPPCATPDQWSGDRGREWSRGSFIMASYNHFYTPNSTYPDCTDAGRNAAVTGPRSFHAGGVNMLMLDGHVQFMKDSVSLQTFRAISTIAGGEVISADAF
;
A
#
# COMPACT_ATOMS: atom_id res chain seq x y z
N MET A 1 9.78 -11.08 -2.19
CA MET A 1 8.58 -10.49 -1.55
C MET A 1 7.91 -11.60 -0.76
N GLY A 2 7.60 -11.38 0.52
CA GLY A 2 7.01 -12.36 1.45
C GLY A 2 8.03 -12.95 2.45
N ASN A 3 8.00 -12.49 3.71
CA ASN A 3 8.60 -13.22 4.84
C ASN A 3 7.46 -13.83 5.67
N ASN A 4 6.64 -14.67 5.00
CA ASN A 4 5.38 -15.21 5.50
C ASN A 4 5.62 -16.18 6.64
N ILE A 5 5.81 -15.67 7.86
CA ILE A 5 5.93 -16.51 9.05
C ILE A 5 4.56 -16.94 9.62
N ASN A 6 3.45 -16.29 9.25
CA ASN A 6 2.09 -16.74 9.59
C ASN A 6 1.03 -16.18 8.62
N THR A 7 0.31 -17.04 7.91
CA THR A 7 -0.81 -16.64 7.02
C THR A 7 -2.14 -16.53 7.76
N SER A 8 -2.26 -17.15 8.94
CA SER A 8 -3.44 -17.05 9.80
C SER A 8 -3.53 -15.67 10.45
N PRO A 9 -4.68 -14.98 10.40
CA PRO A 9 -4.85 -13.72 11.10
C PRO A 9 -4.58 -13.86 12.60
N GLY A 10 -3.75 -12.97 13.14
CA GLY A 10 -3.44 -12.88 14.57
C GLY A 10 -3.80 -11.51 15.13
N SER A 11 -4.00 -11.42 16.44
CA SER A 11 -4.31 -10.14 17.11
C SER A 11 -3.07 -9.43 17.66
N SER A 12 -1.93 -10.10 17.76
CA SER A 12 -0.69 -9.49 18.25
C SER A 12 0.03 -8.71 17.15
N SER A 13 0.62 -7.57 17.51
CA SER A 13 1.45 -6.80 16.59
C SER A 13 2.67 -7.63 16.15
N PRO A 14 2.96 -7.71 14.83
CA PRO A 14 4.14 -8.38 14.32
C PRO A 14 5.42 -7.59 14.64
N SER A 15 6.58 -8.25 14.50
CA SER A 15 7.90 -7.60 14.66
C SER A 15 8.22 -6.57 13.56
N ASP A 16 7.69 -6.75 12.35
CA ASP A 16 7.74 -5.77 11.27
C ASP A 16 6.36 -5.62 10.61
N SER A 17 5.57 -4.68 11.13
CA SER A 17 4.21 -4.37 10.65
C SER A 17 4.15 -3.95 9.18
N ARG A 18 5.24 -3.40 8.64
CA ARG A 18 5.37 -2.99 7.24
C ARG A 18 5.34 -4.16 6.26
N ARG A 19 5.43 -5.40 6.75
CA ARG A 19 5.49 -6.64 5.96
C ARG A 19 4.23 -7.48 6.08
N GLN A 20 3.21 -6.95 6.74
CA GLN A 20 1.98 -7.64 7.03
C GLN A 20 0.81 -6.77 6.55
N PHE A 21 -0.35 -7.39 6.40
CA PHE A 21 -1.60 -6.68 6.24
C PHE A 21 -2.21 -6.39 7.62
N ALA A 22 -2.50 -5.12 7.84
CA ALA A 22 -3.43 -4.64 8.84
C ALA A 22 -4.87 -4.88 8.34
N LEU A 23 -5.62 -5.75 8.99
CA LEU A 23 -7.01 -6.04 8.68
C LEU A 23 -7.93 -5.17 9.53
N PHE A 24 -8.92 -4.56 8.88
CA PHE A 24 -9.96 -3.78 9.55
C PHE A 24 -11.34 -4.29 9.16
N ASN A 25 -12.28 -4.20 10.10
CA ASN A 25 -13.66 -4.52 9.85
C ASN A 25 -14.39 -3.33 9.22
N THR A 26 -14.65 -3.40 7.91
CA THR A 26 -15.39 -2.35 7.16
C THR A 26 -16.90 -2.52 7.16
N SER A 27 -17.43 -3.56 7.81
CA SER A 27 -18.83 -3.98 7.69
C SER A 27 -19.83 -2.87 8.03
N GLU A 28 -19.42 -1.85 8.80
CA GLU A 28 -20.29 -0.71 9.17
C GLU A 28 -19.94 0.62 8.44
N ILE A 29 -18.78 0.70 7.77
CA ILE A 29 -18.32 1.94 7.10
C ILE A 29 -18.71 1.97 5.62
N LEU A 30 -18.70 0.82 4.92
CA LEU A 30 -18.99 0.80 3.47
C LEU A 30 -20.49 0.82 3.13
N LEU A 31 -21.37 0.60 4.11
CA LEU A 31 -22.83 0.61 3.93
C LEU A 31 -23.46 2.02 3.94
N THR A 32 -22.69 3.05 4.31
CA THR A 32 -23.17 4.43 4.44
C THR A 32 -22.79 5.32 3.26
N PHE A 33 -22.00 4.82 2.30
CA PHE A 33 -21.60 5.57 1.12
C PHE A 33 -22.36 5.11 -0.13
N PRO A 34 -23.00 6.03 -0.88
CA PRO A 34 -23.62 5.67 -2.15
C PRO A 34 -22.55 5.23 -3.15
N SER A 35 -22.87 4.23 -3.97
CA SER A 35 -21.95 3.62 -4.94
C SER A 35 -21.41 4.57 -6.03
N SER A 36 -21.93 5.81 -6.09
CA SER A 36 -21.52 6.86 -7.01
C SER A 36 -20.37 7.73 -6.49
N ASP A 37 -20.04 7.65 -5.20
CA ASP A 37 -19.08 8.56 -4.60
C ASP A 37 -17.66 8.01 -4.76
N PHE A 38 -16.80 8.79 -5.43
CA PHE A 38 -15.37 8.57 -5.37
C PHE A 38 -14.91 8.85 -3.94
N LEU A 39 -14.64 7.80 -3.17
CA LEU A 39 -14.15 7.93 -1.80
C LEU A 39 -12.68 8.35 -1.84
N PRO A 40 -12.32 9.58 -1.44
CA PRO A 40 -10.92 9.93 -1.30
C PRO A 40 -10.29 9.00 -0.24
N PRO A 41 -9.06 8.52 -0.45
CA PRO A 41 -8.42 7.53 0.43
C PRO A 41 -8.31 7.92 1.92
N SER A 42 -8.57 9.19 2.26
CA SER A 42 -8.49 9.73 3.63
C SER A 42 -9.79 9.69 4.43
N THR A 43 -10.95 9.40 3.83
CA THR A 43 -12.25 9.44 4.54
C THR A 43 -12.86 8.08 4.86
N SER A 44 -12.35 6.99 4.26
CA SER A 44 -12.96 5.65 4.38
C SER A 44 -12.02 4.55 4.88
N VAL A 45 -10.71 4.83 4.97
CA VAL A 45 -9.74 3.90 5.53
C VAL A 45 -9.42 4.40 6.94
N PRO A 46 -9.84 3.69 8.02
CA PRO A 46 -9.35 3.98 9.36
C PRO A 46 -7.83 4.10 9.30
N PRO A 47 -7.18 4.96 10.11
CA PRO A 47 -5.73 5.04 10.06
C PRO A 47 -5.18 3.63 10.20
N CYS A 48 -4.49 3.13 9.15
CA CYS A 48 -3.93 1.77 9.11
C CYS A 48 -3.03 1.47 10.33
N ALA A 49 -2.72 2.50 11.15
CA ALA A 49 -2.06 2.45 12.44
C ALA A 49 -2.78 1.65 13.54
N THR A 50 -4.10 1.41 13.48
CA THR A 50 -4.85 0.67 14.53
C THR A 50 -5.73 -0.46 13.95
N PRO A 51 -5.13 -1.55 13.44
CA PRO A 51 -5.90 -2.67 12.89
C PRO A 51 -6.54 -3.55 13.97
N ASP A 52 -7.60 -4.26 13.58
CA ASP A 52 -8.24 -5.28 14.41
C ASP A 52 -7.43 -6.59 14.43
N GLN A 53 -6.82 -6.93 13.29
CA GLN A 53 -6.03 -8.15 13.10
C GLN A 53 -4.85 -7.92 12.16
N TRP A 54 -3.86 -8.80 12.22
CA TRP A 54 -2.70 -8.84 11.35
C TRP A 54 -2.69 -10.12 10.52
N SER A 55 -2.40 -10.01 9.22
CA SER A 55 -2.26 -11.17 8.34
C SER A 55 -0.96 -11.13 7.55
N GLY A 56 -0.22 -12.23 7.53
CA GLY A 56 1.07 -12.35 6.86
C GLY A 56 0.98 -12.90 5.46
N ASP A 57 -0.12 -12.62 4.75
CA ASP A 57 -0.25 -13.00 3.34
C ASP A 57 0.03 -11.87 2.36
N ARG A 58 0.61 -10.77 2.83
CA ARG A 58 1.08 -9.68 1.99
C ARG A 58 2.09 -10.16 0.94
N GLY A 59 1.72 -10.05 -0.34
CA GLY A 59 2.59 -10.48 -1.43
C GLY A 59 2.78 -11.99 -1.52
N ARG A 60 1.84 -12.79 -0.98
CA ARG A 60 1.95 -14.25 -0.93
C ARG A 60 1.94 -14.90 -2.32
N GLU A 61 1.08 -14.45 -3.24
CA GLU A 61 1.02 -15.00 -4.60
C GLU A 61 1.13 -13.92 -5.67
N TRP A 62 2.26 -13.92 -6.37
CA TRP A 62 2.45 -13.08 -7.56
C TRP A 62 1.71 -13.65 -8.78
N SER A 63 1.69 -14.98 -8.94
CA SER A 63 1.13 -15.65 -10.13
C SER A 63 -0.39 -15.65 -10.19
N ARG A 64 -1.07 -15.48 -9.04
CA ARG A 64 -2.54 -15.39 -8.98
C ARG A 64 -3.07 -14.07 -9.53
N GLY A 65 -2.25 -13.02 -9.58
CA GLY A 65 -2.65 -11.69 -10.06
C GLY A 65 -3.72 -11.00 -9.23
N SER A 66 -3.99 -11.45 -7.99
CA SER A 66 -4.96 -10.82 -7.10
C SER A 66 -4.49 -9.42 -6.73
N PHE A 67 -5.35 -8.41 -6.84
CA PHE A 67 -4.93 -7.00 -6.67
C PHE A 67 -4.30 -6.74 -5.29
N ILE A 68 -4.89 -7.29 -4.21
CA ILE A 68 -4.30 -7.20 -2.85
C ILE A 68 -2.94 -7.88 -2.70
N MET A 69 -2.57 -8.83 -3.57
CA MET A 69 -1.32 -9.60 -3.44
C MET A 69 -0.24 -9.14 -4.40
N ALA A 70 -0.63 -8.70 -5.59
CA ALA A 70 0.29 -8.35 -6.66
C ALA A 70 0.36 -6.83 -6.94
N SER A 71 -0.53 -6.03 -6.36
CA SER A 71 -0.61 -4.59 -6.64
C SER A 71 -0.24 -3.74 -5.43
N TYR A 72 0.25 -2.54 -5.72
CA TYR A 72 0.45 -1.45 -4.77
C TYR A 72 -0.19 -0.17 -5.34
N ASN A 73 -0.32 0.85 -4.51
CA ASN A 73 -0.76 2.19 -4.87
C ASN A 73 0.15 3.27 -4.26
N HIS A 74 0.00 4.50 -4.73
CA HIS A 74 0.85 5.63 -4.33
C HIS A 74 0.31 6.37 -3.09
N PHE A 75 -0.50 5.71 -2.26
CA PHE A 75 -1.04 6.34 -1.06
C PHE A 75 0.05 6.62 -0.02
N TYR A 76 0.99 5.70 0.15
CA TYR A 76 2.18 5.86 1.01
C TYR A 76 3.46 5.92 0.19
N THR A 77 4.46 6.60 0.73
CA THR A 77 5.82 6.59 0.20
C THR A 77 6.46 5.20 0.35
N PRO A 78 7.55 4.93 -0.40
CA PRO A 78 8.38 3.74 -0.22
C PRO A 78 8.70 3.43 1.25
N ASN A 79 8.53 2.15 1.62
CA ASN A 79 8.81 1.61 2.95
C ASN A 79 8.24 2.41 4.14
N SER A 80 7.14 3.14 3.95
CA SER A 80 6.43 3.89 5.00
C SER A 80 6.35 3.15 6.34
N THR A 81 6.43 3.85 7.46
CA THR A 81 6.31 3.20 8.78
C THR A 81 4.89 2.71 9.06
N TYR A 82 3.90 3.28 8.38
CA TYR A 82 2.53 2.80 8.42
C TYR A 82 2.41 1.44 7.72
N PRO A 83 1.65 0.49 8.26
CA PRO A 83 1.43 -0.80 7.62
C PRO A 83 0.53 -0.67 6.38
N ASP A 84 0.58 -1.68 5.50
CA ASP A 84 -0.41 -1.82 4.45
C ASP A 84 -1.70 -2.36 5.08
N CYS A 85 -2.87 -1.87 4.65
CA CYS A 85 -4.12 -2.30 5.23
C CYS A 85 -5.16 -2.72 4.18
N THR A 86 -6.04 -3.66 4.54
CA THR A 86 -7.12 -4.16 3.68
C THR A 86 -8.33 -4.53 4.55
N ASP A 87 -9.53 -4.46 3.97
CA ASP A 87 -10.73 -4.96 4.65
C ASP A 87 -10.74 -6.50 4.72
N ALA A 88 -11.54 -7.07 5.63
CA ALA A 88 -11.69 -8.52 5.76
C ALA A 88 -12.16 -9.20 4.47
N GLY A 89 -13.01 -8.52 3.69
CA GLY A 89 -13.48 -8.98 2.39
C GLY A 89 -12.48 -8.82 1.25
N ARG A 90 -11.36 -8.12 1.49
CA ARG A 90 -10.29 -7.85 0.52
C ARG A 90 -10.81 -7.19 -0.76
N ASN A 91 -11.75 -6.27 -0.60
CA ASN A 91 -12.35 -5.44 -1.64
C ASN A 91 -11.61 -4.11 -1.82
N ALA A 92 -10.94 -3.63 -0.78
CA ALA A 92 -10.17 -2.39 -0.81
C ALA A 92 -8.87 -2.54 -0.01
N ALA A 93 -7.78 -2.01 -0.55
CA ALA A 93 -6.49 -2.05 0.12
C ALA A 93 -5.68 -0.78 -0.10
N VAL A 94 -5.00 -0.36 0.97
CA VAL A 94 -3.89 0.58 0.93
C VAL A 94 -2.61 -0.24 0.99
N THR A 95 -1.97 -0.42 -0.15
CA THR A 95 -0.71 -1.16 -0.27
C THR A 95 0.37 -0.23 -0.79
N GLY A 96 1.38 0.09 0.02
CA GLY A 96 2.52 0.87 -0.42
C GLY A 96 3.59 0.02 -1.11
N PRO A 97 4.55 0.63 -1.82
CA PRO A 97 5.71 -0.07 -2.34
C PRO A 97 6.68 -0.42 -1.21
N ARG A 98 7.09 -1.70 -1.14
CA ARG A 98 7.90 -2.26 -0.04
C ARG A 98 9.09 -3.03 -0.58
N SER A 99 10.26 -2.81 0.02
CA SER A 99 11.50 -3.55 -0.25
C SER A 99 12.33 -3.74 1.01
N PHE A 100 13.26 -4.69 1.01
CA PHE A 100 14.28 -4.83 2.06
C PHE A 100 15.57 -4.05 1.75
N HIS A 101 15.65 -3.39 0.60
CA HIS A 101 16.75 -2.49 0.30
C HIS A 101 16.77 -1.31 1.26
N ALA A 102 17.96 -0.95 1.74
CA ALA A 102 18.12 0.18 2.64
C ALA A 102 17.81 1.49 1.91
N GLY A 103 16.92 2.30 2.48
CA GLY A 103 16.65 3.66 2.02
C GLY A 103 15.76 3.78 0.79
N GLY A 104 15.17 2.70 0.27
CA GLY A 104 14.27 2.82 -0.87
C GLY A 104 13.75 1.51 -1.47
N VAL A 105 13.11 1.65 -2.63
CA VAL A 105 12.52 0.59 -3.43
C VAL A 105 12.86 0.79 -4.91
N ASN A 106 13.15 -0.30 -5.64
CA ASN A 106 13.26 -0.23 -7.09
C ASN A 106 11.86 -0.29 -7.71
N MET A 107 11.52 0.68 -8.56
CA MET A 107 10.23 0.78 -9.24
C MET A 107 10.42 0.72 -10.74
N LEU A 108 9.61 -0.10 -11.40
CA LEU A 108 9.51 -0.15 -12.86
C LEU A 108 8.53 0.92 -13.33
N MET A 109 8.98 1.75 -14.26
CA MET A 109 8.19 2.79 -14.88
C MET A 109 7.52 2.27 -16.16
N LEU A 110 6.47 2.95 -16.64
CA LEU A 110 5.66 2.47 -17.77
C LEU A 110 6.41 2.42 -19.12
N ASP A 111 7.48 3.21 -19.26
CA ASP A 111 8.39 3.20 -20.40
C ASP A 111 9.49 2.10 -20.29
N GLY A 112 9.45 1.29 -19.22
CA GLY A 112 10.32 0.13 -19.03
C GLY A 112 11.62 0.40 -18.30
N HIS A 113 11.94 1.66 -17.94
CA HIS A 113 13.11 1.92 -17.10
C HIS A 113 12.84 1.61 -15.63
N VAL A 114 13.91 1.33 -14.88
CA VAL A 114 13.83 1.11 -13.44
C VAL A 114 14.49 2.27 -12.73
N GLN A 115 13.81 2.82 -11.72
CA GLN A 115 14.32 3.87 -10.87
C GLN A 115 14.27 3.47 -9.40
N PHE A 116 15.34 3.82 -8.67
CA PHE A 116 15.38 3.65 -7.23
C PHE A 116 14.71 4.83 -6.55
N MET A 117 13.52 4.60 -5.98
CA MET A 117 12.76 5.60 -5.23
C MET A 117 13.16 5.58 -3.76
N LYS A 118 13.58 6.73 -3.24
CA LYS A 118 14.03 6.85 -1.85
C LYS A 118 12.85 6.79 -0.86
N ASP A 119 13.07 6.24 0.33
CA ASP A 119 12.11 6.29 1.43
C ASP A 119 11.77 7.75 1.84
N SER A 120 12.72 8.66 1.62
CA SER A 120 12.62 10.09 1.93
C SER A 120 11.97 10.93 0.83
N VAL A 121 11.47 10.33 -0.25
CA VAL A 121 10.76 11.07 -1.30
C VAL A 121 9.56 11.81 -0.70
N SER A 122 9.30 13.04 -1.17
CA SER A 122 8.11 13.77 -0.71
C SER A 122 6.85 13.05 -1.19
N LEU A 123 5.83 12.94 -0.33
CA LEU A 123 4.56 12.28 -0.70
C LEU A 123 3.88 12.97 -1.88
N GLN A 124 4.00 14.30 -1.97
CA GLN A 124 3.46 15.07 -3.10
C GLN A 124 4.15 14.68 -4.41
N THR A 125 5.48 14.64 -4.42
CA THR A 125 6.28 14.21 -5.59
C THR A 125 5.91 12.78 -5.98
N PHE A 126 5.87 11.88 -5.00
CA PHE A 126 5.59 10.46 -5.22
C PHE A 126 4.19 10.21 -5.80
N ARG A 127 3.19 11.00 -5.40
CA ARG A 127 1.85 10.92 -5.99
C ARG A 127 1.80 11.57 -7.36
N ALA A 128 2.51 12.67 -7.55
CA ALA A 128 2.54 13.40 -8.81
C ALA A 128 3.17 12.56 -9.94
N ILE A 129 4.20 11.74 -9.66
CA ILE A 129 4.75 10.80 -10.68
C ILE A 129 3.77 9.66 -11.06
N SER A 130 2.71 9.46 -10.29
CA SER A 130 1.73 8.38 -10.51
C SER A 130 0.50 8.82 -11.30
N THR A 131 0.36 10.11 -11.59
CA THR A 131 -0.82 10.62 -12.26
C THR A 131 -0.74 10.36 -13.77
N ILE A 132 -1.90 10.08 -14.36
CA ILE A 132 -2.03 9.88 -15.82
C ILE A 132 -2.27 11.23 -16.52
N ALA A 133 -2.72 12.25 -15.77
CA ALA A 133 -3.04 13.57 -16.31
C ALA A 133 -1.80 14.38 -16.76
N GLY A 134 -0.58 13.97 -16.33
CA GLY A 134 0.69 14.31 -16.97
C GLY A 134 1.06 15.79 -17.03
N GLY A 135 0.47 16.62 -16.16
CA GLY A 135 0.69 18.07 -16.12
C GLY A 135 1.73 18.52 -15.09
N GLU A 136 2.15 17.60 -14.21
CA GLU A 136 3.09 17.87 -13.15
C GLU A 136 4.52 17.88 -13.68
N VAL A 137 5.18 19.05 -13.60
CA VAL A 137 6.60 19.17 -13.91
C VAL A 137 7.40 18.81 -12.66
N ILE A 138 7.98 17.61 -12.66
CA ILE A 138 8.77 17.10 -11.55
C ILE A 138 10.21 16.89 -12.03
N SER A 139 11.15 17.47 -11.30
CA SER A 139 12.57 17.28 -11.57
C SER A 139 13.02 15.87 -11.15
N ALA A 140 13.90 15.25 -11.95
CA ALA A 140 14.33 13.87 -11.74
C ALA A 140 15.15 13.67 -10.44
N ASP A 141 15.69 14.73 -9.86
CA ASP A 141 16.38 14.72 -8.56
C ASP A 141 15.42 14.73 -7.36
N ALA A 142 14.13 14.97 -7.59
CA ALA A 142 13.12 15.06 -6.53
C ALA A 142 12.58 13.70 -6.06
N PHE A 143 12.91 12.59 -6.72
CA PHE A 143 12.43 11.24 -6.39
C PHE A 143 13.50 10.15 -6.52
#